data_AF-A0A1I4NCL2-F1
#
_entry.id   AF-A0A1I4NCL2-F1
#
_cell.length_a   1.000
_cell.length_b   1.000
_cell.length_c   1.000
_cell.angle_alpha   90.00
_cell.angle_beta   90.00
_cell.angle_gamma   90.00
#
_symmetry.space_group_name_H-M   'P 1'
#
loop_
_entity.id
_entity.type
_entity.pdbx_description
1 polymer ?
#
loop_
_entity_poly.entity_id
_entity_poly.type
_entity_poly.pdbx_seq_one_letter_code
_entity_poly.pdbx_strand_id
1 'polypeptide(L)'
;MTKAFVIGPFIGGLLSILYSFFTASAHGRNVLTGEPMDLQGIQAIYVFVNENGLASYLVTLLPVFVITTLVSCTVVYFWGRHT
;
A
#
# COMPACT_ATOMS: atom_id res chain seq x y z
N MET A 1 -1.22 -26.57 -0.84
CA MET A 1 -2.30 -25.57 -0.70
C MET A 1 -2.12 -24.65 0.51
N THR A 2 -1.88 -25.16 1.72
CA THR A 2 -1.77 -24.35 2.95
C THR A 2 -0.68 -23.26 2.94
N LYS A 3 0.50 -23.53 2.35
CA LYS A 3 1.59 -22.55 2.28
C LYS A 3 1.23 -21.29 1.48
N ALA A 4 0.45 -21.41 0.41
CA ALA A 4 0.05 -20.27 -0.42
C ALA A 4 -0.89 -19.32 0.32
N PHE A 5 -1.85 -19.86 1.09
CA PHE A 5 -2.79 -19.08 1.90
C PHE A 5 -2.16 -18.45 3.15
N VAL A 6 -1.01 -18.95 3.59
CA VAL A 6 -0.27 -18.34 4.70
C VAL A 6 0.73 -17.30 4.17
N ILE A 7 1.56 -17.65 3.20
CA ILE A 7 2.68 -16.80 2.73
C ILE A 7 2.19 -15.70 1.77
N GLY A 8 1.22 -16.00 0.92
CA GLY A 8 0.72 -15.08 -0.09
C GLY A 8 0.18 -13.76 0.50
N PRO A 9 -0.65 -13.79 1.55
CA PRO A 9 -1.12 -12.56 2.22
C PRO A 9 0.00 -11.72 2.86
N PHE A 10 1.06 -12.33 3.40
CA PHE A 10 2.20 -11.57 3.93
C PHE A 10 2.95 -10.82 2.82
N ILE A 11 3.21 -11.51 1.69
CA ILE A 11 3.86 -10.89 0.54
C ILE A 11 2.94 -9.81 -0.07
N GLY A 12 1.65 -10.09 -0.21
CA GLY A 12 0.65 -9.14 -0.70
C GLY A 12 0.56 -7.89 0.17
N GLY A 13 0.56 -8.07 1.49
CA GLY A 13 0.63 -6.99 2.48
C GLY A 13 1.86 -6.11 2.30
N LEU A 14 3.05 -6.71 2.26
CA LEU A 14 4.29 -5.98 2.05
C LEU A 14 4.28 -5.20 0.73
N LEU A 15 3.84 -5.82 -0.36
CA LEU A 15 3.75 -5.18 -1.67
C LEU A 15 2.73 -4.03 -1.69
N SER A 16 1.61 -4.15 -0.97
CA SER A 16 0.62 -3.07 -0.88
C SER A 16 1.15 -1.85 -0.13
N ILE A 17 1.93 -2.07 0.93
CA ILE A 17 2.59 -0.98 1.67
C ILE A 17 3.66 -0.32 0.80
N LEU A 18 4.48 -1.12 0.10
CA LEU A 18 5.48 -0.59 -0.83
C LEU A 18 4.83 0.22 -1.95
N TYR A 19 3.76 -0.30 -2.55
CA TYR A 19 3.00 0.43 -3.56
C TYR A 19 2.54 1.79 -3.04
N SER A 20 1.97 1.83 -1.82
CA SER A 20 1.58 3.08 -1.16
C SER A 20 2.72 4.09 -1.08
N PHE A 21 3.92 3.66 -0.68
CA PHE A 21 5.09 4.55 -0.59
C PHE A 21 5.51 5.13 -1.94
N PHE A 22 5.31 4.41 -3.04
CA PHE A 22 5.67 4.88 -4.38
C PHE A 22 4.58 5.73 -5.03
N THR A 23 3.31 5.55 -4.66
CA THR A 23 2.19 6.20 -5.35
C THR A 23 1.48 7.26 -4.52
N ALA A 24 1.73 7.35 -3.22
CA ALA A 24 1.11 8.36 -2.38
C ALA A 24 1.57 9.76 -2.79
N SER A 25 0.61 10.62 -3.11
CA SER A 25 0.81 12.03 -3.42
C SER A 25 -0.21 12.87 -2.67
N ALA A 26 0.20 14.02 -2.13
CA ALA A 26 -0.69 14.98 -1.50
C ALA A 26 -0.31 16.39 -1.95
N HIS A 27 -1.30 17.14 -2.42
CA HIS A 27 -1.10 18.50 -2.91
C HIS A 27 -1.66 19.49 -1.89
N GLY A 28 -0.90 20.53 -1.58
CA GLY A 28 -1.29 21.55 -0.63
C GLY A 28 -0.62 22.90 -0.89
N ARG A 29 -0.72 23.78 0.11
CA ARG A 29 -0.05 25.08 0.12
C ARG A 29 0.70 25.25 1.42
N ASN A 30 1.90 25.83 1.33
CA ASN A 30 2.65 26.20 2.51
C ASN A 30 1.94 27.36 3.23
N VAL A 31 1.59 27.16 4.50
CA VAL A 31 0.84 28.14 5.30
C VAL A 31 1.66 29.42 5.55
N LEU A 32 2.99 29.33 5.54
CA LEU A 32 3.89 30.46 5.79
C LEU A 32 4.19 31.27 4.53
N THR A 33 4.35 30.61 3.38
CA THR A 33 4.79 31.27 2.13
C THR A 33 3.69 31.41 1.08
N GLY A 34 2.58 30.68 1.21
CA GLY A 34 1.50 30.64 0.22
C GLY A 34 1.82 29.87 -1.06
N GLU A 35 3.04 29.34 -1.19
CA GLU A 35 3.48 28.58 -2.36
C GLU A 35 2.84 27.18 -2.40
N PRO A 36 2.53 26.63 -3.59
CA PRO A 36 2.07 25.25 -3.72
C PRO A 36 3.15 24.28 -3.26
N MET A 37 2.73 23.22 -2.58
CA MET A 37 3.62 22.17 -2.10
C MET A 37 3.04 20.82 -2.53
N ASP A 38 3.88 20.02 -3.18
CA ASP A 38 3.56 18.65 -3.55
C ASP A 38 4.37 17.70 -2.67
N LEU A 39 3.66 16.85 -1.93
CA LEU A 39 4.23 15.88 -1.02
C LEU A 39 4.09 14.49 -1.63
N GLN A 40 5.12 13.67 -1.50
CA GLN A 40 5.13 12.32 -2.04
C GLN A 40 5.55 11.29 -0.99
N GLY A 41 5.16 10.04 -1.24
CA GLY A 41 5.49 8.89 -0.40
C GLY A 41 5.09 9.08 1.05
N ILE A 42 6.03 8.89 1.98
CA ILE A 42 5.74 8.89 3.41
C ILE A 42 5.15 10.21 3.93
N GLN A 43 5.53 11.35 3.33
CA GLN A 43 5.01 12.65 3.74
C GLN A 43 3.54 12.80 3.37
N ALA A 44 3.16 12.37 2.16
CA ALA A 44 1.77 12.34 1.72
C ALA A 44 0.92 11.39 2.58
N ILE A 45 1.46 10.20 2.90
CA ILE A 45 0.79 9.23 3.78
C ILE A 45 0.57 9.83 5.17
N TYR A 46 1.59 10.47 5.74
CA TYR A 46 1.49 11.08 7.06
C TYR A 46 0.41 12.16 7.11
N VAL A 47 0.38 13.06 6.12
CA VAL A 47 -0.65 14.11 6.01
C VAL A 47 -2.04 13.48 5.88
N PHE A 48 -2.20 12.49 5.00
CA PHE A 48 -3.48 11.81 4.80
C PHE A 48 -3.97 11.14 6.09
N VAL A 49 -3.09 10.44 6.82
CA VAL A 49 -3.43 9.77 8.09
C VAL A 49 -3.77 10.80 9.17
N ASN A 50 -3.09 11.94 9.20
CA ASN A 50 -3.38 13.00 10.15
C ASN A 50 -4.75 13.66 9.88
N GLU A 51 -5.13 13.82 8.62
CA GLU A 51 -6.39 14.45 8.21
C GLU A 51 -7.60 13.50 8.27
N ASN A 52 -7.44 12.25 7.83
CA ASN A 52 -8.54 11.29 7.62
C ASN A 52 -8.51 10.10 8.59
N GLY A 53 -7.44 9.96 9.37
CA GLY A 53 -7.23 8.85 10.29
C GLY A 53 -6.63 7.60 9.64
N LEU A 54 -5.99 6.77 10.47
CA LEU A 54 -5.33 5.54 10.06
C LEU A 54 -6.31 4.53 9.44
N ALA A 55 -7.54 4.45 9.96
CA ALA A 55 -8.54 3.51 9.45
C ALA A 55 -8.91 3.81 7.98
N SER A 56 -9.07 5.09 7.63
CA SER A 56 -9.35 5.51 6.26
C SER A 56 -8.20 5.12 5.32
N TYR A 57 -6.96 5.32 5.76
CA TYR A 57 -5.76 4.91 5.02
C TYR A 57 -5.69 3.40 4.78
N LEU A 58 -6.01 2.57 5.78
CA LEU A 58 -6.05 1.12 5.59
C LEU A 58 -7.15 0.69 4.61
N VAL A 59 -8.27 1.41 4.58
CA VAL A 59 -9.36 1.17 3.62
C VAL A 59 -8.98 1.56 2.20
N THR A 60 -8.22 2.65 2.00
CA THR A 60 -7.72 3.00 0.67
C THR A 60 -6.70 1.99 0.14
N LEU A 61 -6.00 1.28 1.02
CA LEU A 61 -5.07 0.20 0.65
C LEU A 61 -5.74 -1.15 0.37
N LEU A 62 -6.96 -1.38 0.82
CA LEU A 62 -7.67 -2.66 0.69
C LEU A 62 -7.72 -3.20 -0.76
N PRO A 63 -8.06 -2.40 -1.79
CA PRO A 63 -8.08 -2.87 -3.17
C PRO A 63 -6.70 -3.35 -3.65
N VAL A 64 -5.66 -2.58 -3.33
CA VAL A 64 -4.28 -2.93 -3.68
C VAL A 64 -3.86 -4.20 -2.95
N PHE A 65 -4.15 -4.30 -1.66
CA PHE A 65 -3.88 -5.48 -0.85
C PHE A 65 -4.54 -6.74 -1.39
N VAL A 66 -5.80 -6.68 -1.81
CA VAL A 66 -6.52 -7.84 -2.38
C VAL A 66 -5.83 -8.30 -3.67
N ILE A 67 -5.50 -7.36 -4.57
CA ILE A 67 -4.85 -7.68 -5.85
C ILE A 67 -3.46 -8.28 -5.60
N THR A 68 -2.61 -7.62 -4.81
CA THR A 68 -1.25 -8.09 -4.54
C THR A 68 -1.25 -9.43 -3.80
N THR A 69 -2.21 -9.66 -2.90
CA THR A 69 -2.39 -10.94 -2.20
C THR A 69 -2.81 -12.06 -3.15
N LEU A 70 -3.80 -11.83 -4.03
CA LEU A 70 -4.23 -12.83 -5.00
C LEU A 70 -3.11 -13.22 -5.96
N VAL A 71 -2.36 -12.22 -6.46
CA VAL A 71 -1.18 -12.46 -7.31
C VAL A 71 -0.12 -13.25 -6.55
N SER A 72 0.20 -12.86 -5.31
CA SER A 72 1.20 -13.54 -4.49
C SER A 72 0.81 -14.99 -4.16
N CYS A 73 -0.45 -15.23 -3.81
CA CYS A 73 -0.99 -16.58 -3.59
C CYS A 73 -0.84 -17.45 -4.84
N THR A 74 -1.16 -16.91 -6.01
CA THR A 74 -1.02 -17.59 -7.31
C THR A 74 0.43 -17.98 -7.58
N VAL A 75 1.35 -17.03 -7.40
CA VAL A 75 2.80 -17.26 -7.62
C VAL A 75 3.34 -18.34 -6.68
N VAL A 76 3.05 -18.24 -5.38
CA VAL A 76 3.50 -19.23 -4.39
C VAL A 76 2.91 -20.61 -4.68
N TYR A 77 1.66 -20.67 -5.13
CA TYR A 77 1.01 -21.93 -5.50
C TYR A 77 1.68 -22.60 -6.70
N PHE A 78 1.93 -21.85 -7.78
CA PHE A 78 2.58 -22.39 -8.97
C PHE A 78 4.04 -22.75 -8.70
N TRP A 79 4.78 -21.91 -7.96
CA TRP A 79 6.15 -22.23 -7.55
C TRP A 79 6.18 -23.56 -6.80
N GLY A 80 5.32 -23.73 -5.78
CA GLY A 80 5.25 -24.97 -5.01
C GLY A 80 4.78 -26.21 -5.79
N ARG A 81 4.36 -26.08 -7.05
CA ARG A 81 4.08 -27.21 -7.96
C ARG A 81 5.27 -27.59 -8.86
N HIS A 82 6.21 -26.67 -9.08
CA HIS A 82 7.40 -26.90 -9.90
C HIS A 82 8.62 -27.38 -9.09
N THR A 83 8.53 -27.35 -7.77
CA THR A 83 9.49 -27.92 -6.81
C THR A 83 8.95 -29.22 -6.21
#